data_AF-A0A7X9GZ02-F1
#
_entry.id   AF-A0A7X9GZ02-F1
#
_cell.length_a   1.000
_cell.length_b   1.000
_cell.length_c   1.000
_cell.angle_alpha   90.00
_cell.angle_beta   90.00
_cell.angle_gamma   90.00
#
_symmetry.space_group_name_H-M   'P 1'
#
loop_
_entity.id
_entity.type
_entity.pdbx_description
1 polymer ?
#
loop_
_entity_poly.entity_id
_entity_poly.type
_entity_poly.pdbx_seq_one_letter_code
_entity_poly.pdbx_strand_id
1 'polypeptide(L)' 'MKDYHQEDALVLFSGGQDSTTCLYWARQQFRQVHALCFTYGQRHSQEVENARRIAEMAGIPF' A
#
# COMPACT_ATOMS: atom_id res chain seq x y z
N MET A 1 -5.41 -1.15 22.64
CA MET A 1 -5.19 -1.61 21.25
C MET A 1 -3.89 -2.39 21.20
N LYS A 2 -3.71 -3.31 20.25
CA LYS A 2 -2.42 -3.99 20.06
C LYS A 2 -1.39 -2.97 19.60
N ASP A 3 -0.16 -3.11 20.09
CA ASP A 3 1.00 -2.36 19.61
C ASP A 3 1.65 -3.16 18.48
N TYR A 4 1.69 -2.57 17.28
CA TYR A 4 2.24 -3.18 16.08
C TYR A 4 3.62 -2.60 15.71
N HIS A 5 4.20 -1.71 16.52
CA HIS A 5 5.43 -1.01 16.18
C HIS A 5 6.68 -1.92 16.11
N GLN A 6 6.56 -3.19 16.48
CA GLN A 6 7.59 -4.22 16.31
C GLN A 6 7.31 -5.21 15.17
N GLU A 7 6.17 -5.11 14.51
CA GLU A 7 5.75 -5.98 13.41
C GLU A 7 5.93 -5.26 12.06
N ASP A 8 6.10 -6.06 11.00
CA ASP A 8 6.10 -5.58 9.62
C ASP A 8 4.74 -5.87 8.97
N ALA A 9 4.33 -5.03 8.02
CA ALA A 9 3.06 -5.17 7.31
C ALA A 9 3.25 -5.23 5.79
N LEU A 10 2.43 -6.06 5.16
CA LEU A 10 2.21 -6.07 3.72
C LEU A 10 0.78 -5.61 3.44
N VAL A 11 0.62 -4.55 2.66
CA VAL A 11 -0.68 -3.99 2.30
C VAL A 11 -1.01 -4.39 0.87
N LEU A 12 -2.09 -5.15 0.70
CA LEU A 12 -2.65 -5.40 -0.63
C LEU A 12 -3.21 -4.09 -1.18
N PHE A 13 -2.56 -3.57 -2.22
CA PHE A 13 -2.69 -2.18 -2.60
C PHE A 13 -3.13 -2.02 -4.05
N SER A 14 -4.36 -1.53 -4.23
CA SER A 14 -4.96 -1.24 -5.53
C SER A 14 -4.81 0.21 -5.99
N GLY A 15 -4.38 1.12 -5.11
CA GLY A 15 -4.40 2.57 -5.37
C GLY A 15 -5.77 3.23 -5.22
N GLY A 16 -6.81 2.46 -4.87
CA GLY A 16 -8.14 3.00 -4.54
C GLY A 16 -8.17 3.70 -3.18
N GLN A 17 -9.27 4.39 -2.89
CA GLN A 17 -9.43 5.17 -1.65
C GLN A 17 -9.27 4.31 -0.38
N ASP A 18 -9.91 3.14 -0.35
CA ASP A 18 -9.89 2.26 0.83
C ASP A 18 -8.51 1.67 1.07
N SER A 19 -7.87 1.13 0.02
CA SER A 19 -6.54 0.56 0.12
C SER A 19 -5.47 1.62 0.41
N THR A 20 -5.68 2.87 -0.04
CA THR A 20 -4.82 4.02 0.31
C THR A 20 -4.97 4.38 1.78
N THR A 21 -6.20 4.41 2.30
CA THR A 21 -6.45 4.65 3.73
C THR A 21 -5.75 3.59 4.59
N CYS A 22 -5.85 2.30 4.19
CA CYS A 22 -5.16 1.21 4.86
C CYS A 22 -3.63 1.37 4.82
N LEU A 23 -3.06 1.81 3.69
CA LEU A 23 -1.62 2.04 3.54
C LEU A 23 -1.12 3.10 4.53
N TYR A 24 -1.80 4.25 4.61
CA TYR A 24 -1.42 5.33 5.52
C TYR A 24 -1.64 4.97 6.99
N TRP A 25 -2.71 4.22 7.29
CA TRP A 25 -2.90 3.67 8.63
C TRP A 25 -1.77 2.72 9.00
N ALA A 26 -1.43 1.75 8.14
CA ALA A 26 -0.35 0.81 8.40
C ALA A 26 1.00 1.52 8.60
N ARG A 27 1.29 2.55 7.80
CA ARG A 27 2.49 3.38 7.93
C ARG A 27 2.63 4.02 9.32
N GLN A 28 1.51 4.30 10.01
CA GLN A 28 1.54 4.88 11.35
C GLN A 28 1.67 3.82 12.46
N GLN A 29 1.35 2.56 12.18
CA GLN A 29 1.23 1.51 13.21
C GLN A 29 2.38 0.49 13.18
N PHE A 30 2.97 0.22 12.02
CA PHE A 30 3.96 -0.85 11.83
C PHE A 30 5.37 -0.32 11.66
N ARG A 31 6.36 -1.17 11.94
CA ARG A 31 7.80 -0.85 11.82
C ARG A 31 8.23 -0.66 10.37
N GLN A 32 7.83 -1.59 9.51
CA GLN A 32 8.05 -1.56 8.06
C GLN A 32 6.75 -1.89 7.35
N VAL A 33 6.50 -1.20 6.23
CA VAL A 33 5.31 -1.43 5.41
C VAL A 33 5.76 -1.58 3.96
N HIS A 34 5.21 -2.58 3.28
CA HIS A 34 5.34 -2.78 1.85
C HIS A 34 3.95 -2.81 1.21
N ALA A 35 3.80 -2.23 0.03
CA ALA A 35 2.62 -2.37 -0.79
C ALA A 35 2.80 -3.56 -1.75
N LEU A 36 1.73 -4.30 -2.01
CA LEU A 36 1.69 -5.36 -3.02
C LEU A 36 0.50 -5.13 -3.93
N CYS A 37 0.76 -4.92 -5.23
CA CYS A 37 -0.26 -4.79 -6.25
C CYS A 37 -0.22 -5.99 -7.20
N PHE A 38 -1.39 -6.52 -7.54
CA PHE A 38 -1.52 -7.59 -8.53
C PHE A 38 -1.96 -7.05 -9.88
N THR A 39 -1.37 -7.59 -10.95
CA THR A 39 -1.78 -7.32 -12.33
C THR A 39 -2.42 -8.56 -12.94
N TYR A 40 -3.76 -8.59 -12.99
CA TYR A 40 -4.51 -9.76 -13.47
C TYR A 40 -4.90 -9.62 -14.95
N GLY A 41 -3.99 -9.12 -15.79
CA GLY A 41 -4.27 -8.88 -17.22
C GLY A 41 -5.24 -7.72 -17.46
N GLN A 42 -5.32 -6.75 -16.55
CA GLN A 42 -6.18 -5.58 -16.70
C GLN A 42 -5.84 -4.79 -17.97
N ARG A 43 -6.88 -4.37 -18.69
CA ARG A 43 -6.78 -3.60 -19.94
C ARG A 43 -6.16 -2.21 -19.76
N HIS A 44 -6.22 -1.66 -18.54
CA HIS A 44 -5.75 -0.32 -18.21
C HIS A 44 -4.56 -0.38 -17.25
N SER A 45 -3.35 -0.18 -17.78
CA SER A 45 -2.09 -0.05 -17.02
C SER A 45 -2.03 1.17 -16.11
N GLN A 46 -2.96 2.12 -16.28
CA GLN A 46 -3.00 3.38 -15.52
C GLN A 46 -3.31 3.16 -14.03
N GLU A 47 -4.14 2.18 -13.68
CA GLU A 47 -4.49 1.92 -12.26
C GLU A 47 -3.25 1.48 -11.46
N VAL A 48 -2.45 0.58 -12.04
CA VAL A 48 -1.20 0.09 -11.42
C VAL A 48 -0.17 1.21 -11.29
N GLU A 49 -0.06 2.06 -12.31
CA GLU A 49 0.82 3.23 -12.29
C GLU A 49 0.38 4.26 -11.24
N ASN A 50 -0.92 4.52 -11.13
CA ASN A 50 -1.45 5.41 -10.09
C ASN A 50 -1.21 4.82 -8.69
N ALA A 51 -1.41 3.51 -8.51
CA ALA A 51 -1.09 2.83 -7.26
C ALA A 51 0.40 2.99 -6.91
N ARG A 52 1.32 2.76 -7.86
CA ARG A 52 2.75 2.97 -7.65
C ARG A 52 3.06 4.40 -7.21
N ARG A 53 2.51 5.41 -7.88
CA ARG A 53 2.71 6.83 -7.51
C ARG A 53 2.23 7.14 -6.10
N ILE A 54 1.08 6.60 -5.70
CA ILE A 54 0.55 6.81 -4.34
C ILE A 54 1.46 6.14 -3.30
N ALA A 55 1.99 4.94 -3.58
CA ALA A 55 2.94 4.29 -2.68
C ALA A 55 4.26 5.07 -2.56
N GLU A 56 4.78 5.59 -3.68
CA GLU A 56 5.94 6.50 -3.68
C GLU A 56 5.69 7.78 -2.87
N MET A 57 4.51 8.40 -3.04
CA MET A 57 4.11 9.57 -2.24
C MET A 57 4.03 9.25 -0.73
N ALA A 58 3.61 8.04 -0.37
CA ALA A 58 3.57 7.57 1.00
C ALA A 58 4.97 7.18 1.56
N GLY A 59 5.99 7.11 0.69
CA GLY A 59 7.33 6.63 1.02
C GLY A 59 7.40 5.12 1.28
N ILE A 60 6.51 4.36 0.66
CA ILE A 60 6.36 2.91 0.88
C ILE A 60 6.81 2.15 -0.37
N PRO A 61 7.67 1.10 -0.24
CA PRO A 61 8.00 0.21 -1.35
C PRO A 61 6.74 -0.45 -1.96
N PHE A 62 6.70 -0.60 -3.29
CA PHE A 62 5.55 -1.11 -4.07
C PHE A 62 5.89 -2.35 -4.90
#